data_AF-A0AAW1UA86-F1
#
_entry.id   AF-A0AAW1UA86-F1
#
_cell.length_a   1.000
_cell.length_b   1.000
_cell.length_c   1.000
_cell.angle_alpha   90.00
_cell.angle_beta   90.00
_cell.angle_gamma   90.00
#
_symmetry.space_group_name_H-M   'P 1'
#
loop_
_entity.id
_entity.type
_entity.pdbx_description
1 polymer ?
#
loop_
_entity_poly.entity_id
_entity_poly.type
_entity_poly.pdbx_seq_one_letter_code
_entity_poly.pdbx_strand_id
1 'polypeptide(L)'
;AVTVDVSKMRSELNKLNKETLIDIIMNKTIPNKISVSDNVRKYVKCQFGENTDEFCDDENDNLKMSNEMDQLRCLLKIANCERSSLQRLVRELEKSISNQDLIIELLKRDSSTPDCNRENPSVVAKPTKISSEISGSGNHSLKPARSKTKMENMPKPGTLPGINPDPGSKVASDLERSSAMTRKGVIHGSLTAGPNISFASAVRRAWLHVGKVSLGTEPKTIEKYLGEIFPGNTFTVEPLPRREEASSMSFKVGAELEILEELNKPNIWPKGVSVRRFRFFRQSPGSSKCG
;
A
#
# COMPACT_ATOMS: atom_id res chain seq x y z
N ALA A 1 3.75 28.94 35.42
CA ALA A 1 3.41 28.95 33.99
C ALA A 1 1.89 28.96 33.86
N VAL A 2 1.31 29.95 33.16
CA VAL A 2 -0.13 29.99 32.93
C VAL A 2 -0.45 29.02 31.81
N THR A 3 -1.05 27.88 32.14
CA THR A 3 -1.50 26.89 31.15
C THR A 3 -2.71 27.46 30.43
N VAL A 4 -2.54 27.88 29.18
CA VAL A 4 -3.65 28.38 28.36
C VAL A 4 -4.49 27.18 27.90
N ASP A 5 -5.76 27.15 28.29
CA ASP A 5 -6.70 26.13 27.86
C ASP A 5 -7.03 26.29 26.36
N VAL A 6 -6.38 25.43 25.56
CA VAL A 6 -6.49 25.40 24.09
C VAL A 6 -7.93 25.16 23.64
N SER A 7 -8.74 24.44 24.44
CA SER A 7 -10.12 24.11 24.09
C SER A 7 -11.00 25.36 24.12
N LYS A 8 -10.83 26.18 25.16
CA LYS A 8 -11.55 27.46 25.31
C LYS A 8 -11.21 28.43 24.19
N MET A 9 -9.93 28.53 23.84
CA MET A 9 -9.45 29.40 22.76
C MET A 9 -10.01 28.99 21.39
N ARG A 10 -10.06 27.69 21.09
CA ARG A 10 -10.64 27.19 19.85
C ARG A 10 -12.13 27.53 19.73
N SER A 11 -12.85 27.49 20.84
CA SER A 11 -14.26 27.88 20.86
C SER A 11 -14.49 29.36 20.60
N GLU A 12 -13.56 30.23 21.02
CA GLU A 12 -13.65 31.67 20.78
C GLU A 12 -13.24 32.04 19.34
N LEU A 13 -12.21 31.40 18.79
CA LEU A 13 -11.82 31.59 17.38
C LEU A 13 -12.93 31.15 16.41
N ASN A 14 -13.67 30.09 16.75
CA ASN A 14 -14.79 29.62 15.95
C ASN A 14 -16.00 30.58 15.95
N LYS A 15 -16.05 31.57 16.86
CA LYS A 15 -17.11 32.59 16.89
C LYS A 15 -16.82 33.77 15.95
N LEU A 16 -15.60 33.87 15.42
CA LEU A 16 -15.23 34.95 14.50
C LEU A 16 -15.78 34.68 13.10
N ASN A 17 -16.13 35.76 12.38
CA ASN A 17 -16.45 35.66 10.97
C ASN A 17 -15.22 35.16 10.19
N LYS A 18 -15.45 34.38 9.12
CA LYS A 18 -14.40 33.80 8.29
C LYS A 18 -13.48 34.86 7.70
N GLU A 19 -14.04 35.99 7.25
CA GLU A 19 -13.27 37.12 6.74
C GLU A 19 -12.31 37.69 7.79
N THR A 20 -12.79 37.84 9.03
CA THR A 20 -11.99 38.31 10.15
C THR A 20 -10.88 37.33 10.53
N LEU A 21 -11.16 36.03 10.44
CA LEU A 21 -10.15 34.99 10.68
C LEU A 21 -9.04 35.04 9.62
N ILE A 22 -9.42 35.24 8.35
CA ILE A 22 -8.48 35.41 7.24
C ILE A 22 -7.62 36.65 7.47
N ASP A 23 -8.22 37.79 7.83
CA ASP A 23 -7.47 39.03 8.12
C ASP A 23 -6.47 38.85 9.26
N ILE A 24 -6.83 38.12 10.33
CA ILE A 24 -5.93 37.85 11.46
C ILE A 24 -4.76 36.95 11.02
N ILE A 25 -5.02 35.95 10.17
CA ILE A 25 -3.99 35.05 9.65
C ILE A 25 -3.03 35.80 8.71
N MET A 26 -3.57 36.64 7.83
CA MET A 26 -2.79 37.37 6.84
C MET A 26 -1.98 38.50 7.48
N ASN A 27 -2.59 39.30 8.36
CA ASN A 27 -1.96 40.47 8.96
C ASN A 27 -1.27 40.18 10.29
N LYS A 28 -1.33 38.92 10.78
CA LYS A 28 -0.72 38.46 12.03
C LYS A 28 -1.10 39.28 13.28
N THR A 29 -2.16 40.09 13.19
CA THR A 29 -2.58 41.05 14.21
C THR A 29 -4.09 41.01 14.35
N ILE A 30 -4.59 41.25 15.56
CA ILE A 30 -6.04 41.30 15.83
C ILE A 30 -6.49 42.76 15.72
N PRO A 31 -7.38 43.10 14.77
CA PRO A 31 -7.97 44.42 14.70
C PRO A 31 -8.61 44.86 16.03
N ASN A 32 -8.33 46.09 16.47
CA ASN A 32 -8.84 46.63 17.73
C ASN A 32 -10.37 46.65 17.82
N LYS A 33 -11.06 46.66 16.67
CA LYS A 33 -12.52 46.64 16.54
C LYS A 33 -13.19 45.31 16.94
N ILE A 34 -12.44 44.23 17.15
CA ILE A 34 -13.00 42.91 17.46
C ILE A 34 -12.97 42.67 18.96
N SER A 35 -14.13 42.33 19.54
CA SER A 35 -14.22 41.87 20.92
C SER A 35 -13.77 40.40 21.00
N VAL A 36 -12.51 40.19 21.35
CA VAL A 36 -11.93 38.88 21.67
C VAL A 36 -11.25 38.97 23.02
N SER A 37 -11.21 37.85 23.75
CA SER A 37 -10.58 37.81 25.06
C SER A 37 -9.10 38.13 25.00
N ASP A 38 -8.56 38.69 26.08
CA ASP A 38 -7.14 38.98 26.22
C ASP A 38 -6.26 37.74 26.08
N ASN A 39 -6.81 36.56 26.37
CA ASN A 39 -6.11 35.29 26.18
C ASN A 39 -5.90 34.95 24.70
N VAL A 40 -6.89 35.23 23.83
CA VAL A 40 -6.75 35.08 22.38
C VAL A 40 -5.77 36.13 21.86
N ARG A 41 -5.83 37.38 22.34
CA ARG A 41 -4.87 38.43 21.98
C ARG A 41 -3.44 38.06 22.36
N LYS A 42 -3.24 37.58 23.59
CA LYS A 42 -1.94 37.12 24.08
C LYS A 42 -1.44 35.91 23.30
N TYR A 43 -2.31 34.95 22.98
CA TYR A 43 -1.92 33.78 22.19
C TYR A 43 -1.50 34.15 20.76
N VAL A 44 -2.29 34.98 20.07
CA VAL A 44 -1.94 35.45 18.72
C VAL A 44 -0.65 36.28 18.78
N LYS A 45 -0.48 37.14 19.79
CA LYS A 45 0.77 37.88 20.00
C LYS A 45 1.96 36.95 20.32
N CYS A 46 1.79 35.87 21.08
CA CYS A 46 2.85 34.91 21.35
C CYS A 46 3.19 34.01 20.15
N GLN A 47 2.22 33.72 19.29
CA GLN A 47 2.42 32.87 18.10
C GLN A 47 2.96 33.65 16.90
N PHE A 48 2.58 34.92 16.77
CA PHE A 48 2.86 35.69 15.56
C PHE A 48 3.53 37.05 15.82
N GLY A 49 3.58 37.51 17.08
CA GLY A 49 4.27 38.74 17.43
C GLY A 49 5.77 38.51 17.41
N GLU A 50 6.43 39.16 16.45
CA GLU A 50 7.86 39.42 16.54
C GLU A 50 8.12 40.22 17.82
N ASN A 51 9.18 39.85 18.55
CA ASN A 51 9.64 40.53 19.75
C ASN A 51 10.12 41.94 19.38
N THR A 52 9.21 42.87 19.15
CA THR A 52 9.49 44.30 19.07
C THR A 52 9.39 44.91 20.47
N ASP A 53 10.25 44.45 21.38
CA ASP A 53 10.67 45.28 22.49
C ASP A 53 12.00 45.91 22.06
N GLU A 54 12.00 47.23 21.98
CA GLU A 54 13.17 48.08 21.76
C GLU A 54 14.28 47.71 22.76
N PHE A 55 15.29 46.94 22.34
CA PHE A 55 16.55 46.84 23.08
C PHE A 55 17.71 46.42 22.15
N CYS A 56 18.65 47.35 22.00
CA CYS A 56 20.05 47.27 21.54
C CYS A 56 20.37 46.47 20.27
N ASP A 57 20.76 47.22 19.23
CA ASP A 57 21.51 46.77 18.05
C ASP A 57 22.72 45.90 18.45
N ASP A 58 22.71 44.62 18.06
CA ASP A 58 23.88 43.84 17.57
C ASP A 58 23.66 42.30 17.45
N GLU A 59 22.46 41.77 17.74
CA GLU A 59 22.19 40.30 17.67
C GLU A 59 21.09 39.92 16.66
N ASN A 60 21.01 40.59 15.50
CA ASN A 60 19.90 40.42 14.53
C ASN A 60 20.12 39.31 13.46
N ASP A 61 21.31 38.72 13.37
CA ASP A 61 21.61 37.76 12.29
C ASP A 61 21.07 36.34 12.55
N ASN A 62 20.84 35.97 13.81
CA ASN A 62 20.44 34.60 14.16
C ASN A 62 18.95 34.33 13.88
N LEU A 63 18.09 35.35 13.99
CA LEU A 63 16.65 35.20 13.73
C LEU A 63 16.36 35.02 12.23
N LYS A 64 17.15 35.67 11.38
CA LYS A 64 17.05 35.57 9.92
C LYS A 64 17.34 34.15 9.43
N MET A 65 18.36 33.50 9.99
CA MET A 65 18.74 32.14 9.63
C MET A 65 17.66 31.12 10.01
N SER A 66 16.96 31.31 11.13
CA SER A 66 15.86 30.42 11.53
C SER A 66 14.67 30.47 10.55
N ASN A 67 14.30 31.68 10.10
CA ASN A 67 13.20 31.85 9.14
C ASN A 67 13.52 31.23 7.77
N GLU A 68 14.75 31.39 7.27
CA GLU A 68 15.19 30.76 6.03
C GLU A 68 15.16 29.23 6.12
N MET A 69 15.53 28.67 7.27
CA MET A 69 15.56 27.22 7.46
C MET A 69 14.16 26.61 7.50
N ASP A 70 13.19 27.31 8.09
CA ASP A 70 11.79 26.88 8.05
C ASP A 70 11.15 27.03 6.67
N GLN A 71 11.52 28.06 5.90
CA GLN A 71 11.12 28.20 4.51
C GLN A 71 11.66 27.05 3.65
N LEU A 72 12.94 26.69 3.81
CA LEU A 72 13.55 25.56 3.12
C LEU A 72 12.90 24.23 3.48
N ARG A 73 12.56 24.00 4.77
CA ARG A 73 11.79 22.83 5.20
C ARG A 73 10.42 22.77 4.54
N CYS A 74 9.75 23.91 4.38
CA CYS A 74 8.46 23.99 3.69
C CYS A 74 8.60 23.62 2.21
N LEU A 75 9.56 24.21 1.50
CA LEU A 75 9.84 23.90 0.09
C LEU A 75 10.21 22.42 -0.10
N LEU A 76 11.01 21.85 0.81
CA LEU A 76 11.35 20.43 0.77
C LEU A 76 10.13 19.52 0.93
N LYS A 77 9.15 19.90 1.76
CA LYS A 77 7.89 19.16 1.90
C LYS A 77 7.06 19.25 0.62
N ILE A 78 6.96 20.43 0.01
CA ILE A 78 6.23 20.63 -1.26
C ILE A 78 6.85 19.77 -2.36
N ALA A 79 8.17 19.85 -2.56
CA ALA A 79 8.89 19.05 -3.55
C ALA A 79 8.72 17.53 -3.33
N ASN A 80 8.69 17.08 -2.08
CA ASN A 80 8.43 15.66 -1.76
C ASN A 80 7.00 15.23 -2.11
N CYS A 81 6.00 16.10 -1.89
CA CYS A 81 4.63 15.86 -2.31
C CYS A 81 4.54 15.75 -3.84
N GLU A 82 5.13 16.70 -4.57
CA GLU A 82 5.17 16.68 -6.05
C GLU A 82 5.84 15.40 -6.59
N ARG A 83 7.00 15.03 -6.02
CA ARG A 83 7.69 13.79 -6.38
C ARG A 83 6.81 12.56 -6.16
N SER A 84 6.05 12.51 -5.06
CA SER A 84 5.15 11.39 -4.78
C SER A 84 3.99 11.30 -5.78
N SER A 85 3.44 12.44 -6.19
CA SER A 85 2.40 12.52 -7.21
C SER A 85 2.92 12.08 -8.58
N LEU A 86 4.09 12.56 -9.00
CA LEU A 86 4.74 12.13 -10.26
C LEU A 86 5.05 10.63 -10.26
N GLN A 87 5.51 10.07 -9.15
CA GLN A 87 5.74 8.63 -9.01
C GLN A 87 4.46 7.78 -9.10
N ARG A 88 3.29 8.34 -8.78
CA ARG A 88 2.01 7.64 -9.02
C ARG A 88 1.67 7.65 -10.50
N LEU A 89 1.81 8.80 -11.15
CA LEU A 89 1.55 8.96 -12.57
C LEU A 89 2.45 8.03 -13.43
N VAL A 90 3.75 7.96 -13.13
CA VAL A 90 4.67 7.04 -13.82
C VAL A 90 4.20 5.59 -13.72
N ARG A 91 3.78 5.14 -12.53
CA ARG A 91 3.27 3.77 -12.34
C ARG A 91 1.98 3.49 -13.12
N GLU A 92 1.11 4.48 -13.27
CA GLU A 92 -0.10 4.34 -14.07
C GLU A 92 0.21 4.28 -15.57
N LEU A 93 1.16 5.09 -16.04
CA LEU A 93 1.64 5.05 -17.43
C LEU A 93 2.31 3.71 -17.74
N GLU A 94 3.19 3.22 -16.87
CA GLU A 94 3.82 1.89 -17.01
C GLU A 94 2.77 0.77 -17.11
N LYS A 95 1.72 0.82 -16.27
CA LYS A 95 0.59 -0.13 -16.35
C LYS A 95 -0.17 0.00 -17.67
N SER A 96 -0.39 1.22 -18.16
CA SER A 96 -1.07 1.46 -19.43
C SER A 96 -0.25 0.92 -20.62
N ILE A 97 1.07 1.12 -20.61
CA ILE A 97 1.98 0.59 -21.64
C ILE A 97 1.93 -0.94 -21.65
N SER A 98 2.05 -1.57 -20.47
CA SER A 98 1.97 -3.04 -20.36
C SER A 98 0.63 -3.60 -20.85
N ASN A 99 -0.49 -2.90 -20.61
CA ASN A 99 -1.78 -3.29 -21.16
C ASN A 99 -1.84 -3.18 -22.68
N GLN A 100 -1.22 -2.16 -23.28
CA GLN A 100 -1.13 -2.01 -24.73
C GLN A 100 -0.28 -3.11 -25.36
N ASP A 101 0.85 -3.47 -24.75
CA ASP A 101 1.70 -4.58 -25.21
C ASP A 101 0.93 -5.91 -25.23
N LEU A 102 0.11 -6.17 -24.20
CA LEU A 102 -0.74 -7.36 -24.16
C LEU A 102 -1.76 -7.39 -25.31
N ILE A 103 -2.38 -6.25 -25.64
CA ILE A 103 -3.32 -6.15 -26.77
C ILE A 103 -2.59 -6.43 -28.09
N ILE A 104 -1.39 -5.87 -28.27
CA ILE A 104 -0.56 -6.12 -29.46
C ILE A 104 -0.20 -7.61 -29.56
N GLU A 105 0.14 -8.25 -28.45
CA GLU A 105 0.46 -9.69 -28.40
C GLU A 105 -0.73 -10.57 -28.77
N LEU A 106 -1.94 -10.22 -28.30
CA LEU A 106 -3.18 -10.93 -28.67
C LEU A 106 -3.49 -10.78 -30.17
N LEU A 107 -3.40 -9.56 -30.71
CA LEU A 107 -3.65 -9.30 -32.15
C LEU A 107 -2.64 -10.03 -33.05
N LYS A 108 -1.39 -10.18 -32.61
CA LYS A 108 -0.38 -10.95 -33.36
C LYS A 108 -0.71 -12.44 -33.44
N ARG A 109 -1.27 -13.04 -32.38
CA ARG A 109 -1.64 -14.47 -32.37
C ARG A 109 -2.76 -14.80 -33.36
N ASP A 110 -3.71 -13.90 -33.53
CA ASP A 110 -4.84 -14.13 -34.44
C ASP A 110 -4.42 -14.09 -35.93
N SER A 111 -3.32 -13.41 -36.24
CA SER A 111 -2.79 -13.31 -37.61
C SER A 111 -1.96 -14.52 -38.06
N SER A 112 -1.54 -15.38 -37.13
CA SER A 112 -0.71 -16.56 -37.43
C SER A 112 -1.51 -17.85 -37.55
N THR A 113 -2.79 -17.79 -37.93
CA THR A 113 -3.49 -19.00 -38.37
C THR A 113 -2.72 -19.59 -39.55
N PRO A 114 -2.12 -20.79 -39.41
CA PRO A 114 -1.44 -21.42 -40.54
C PRO A 114 -2.47 -21.60 -41.65
N ASP A 115 -2.09 -21.19 -42.86
CA ASP A 115 -2.85 -21.47 -44.09
C ASP A 115 -3.16 -22.97 -44.13
N CYS A 116 -4.36 -23.32 -43.71
CA CYS A 116 -4.96 -24.60 -44.02
C CYS A 116 -5.27 -24.54 -45.51
N ASN A 117 -4.26 -24.83 -46.35
CA ASN A 117 -4.45 -25.25 -47.72
C ASN A 117 -5.36 -26.49 -47.70
N ARG A 118 -6.67 -26.23 -47.71
CA ARG A 118 -7.70 -27.25 -47.81
C ARG A 118 -8.28 -27.09 -49.20
N GLU A 119 -7.79 -27.95 -50.09
CA GLU A 119 -8.41 -28.19 -51.38
C GLU A 119 -9.90 -28.47 -51.19
N ASN A 120 -10.68 -27.86 -52.09
CA ASN A 120 -12.11 -27.99 -52.34
C ASN A 120 -12.65 -29.44 -52.23
N PRO A 121 -13.96 -29.62 -51.89
CA PRO A 121 -14.96 -29.56 -52.95
C PRO A 121 -16.26 -28.81 -52.60
N SER A 122 -16.68 -28.05 -53.61
CA SER A 122 -18.03 -27.59 -53.92
C SER A 122 -19.15 -28.52 -53.41
N VAL A 123 -19.98 -28.02 -52.49
CA VAL A 123 -21.38 -28.44 -52.36
C VAL A 123 -22.24 -27.19 -52.25
N VAL A 124 -23.02 -26.98 -53.30
CA VAL A 124 -24.05 -25.95 -53.47
C VAL A 124 -25.13 -26.14 -52.41
N ALA A 125 -25.32 -25.13 -51.54
CA ALA A 125 -26.52 -25.00 -50.71
C ALA A 125 -27.14 -23.61 -50.88
N LYS A 126 -28.43 -23.62 -51.22
CA LYS A 126 -29.29 -22.51 -51.62
C LYS A 126 -29.42 -21.39 -50.56
N PRO A 127 -29.65 -20.14 -51.00
CA PRO A 127 -29.98 -19.04 -50.10
C PRO A 127 -31.47 -19.11 -49.70
N THR A 128 -31.75 -19.25 -48.41
CA THR A 128 -33.11 -19.09 -47.88
C THR A 128 -33.23 -17.67 -47.33
N LYS A 129 -34.01 -16.85 -48.06
CA LYS A 129 -34.51 -15.55 -47.60
C LYS A 129 -35.30 -15.74 -46.30
N ILE A 130 -34.93 -15.01 -45.25
CA ILE A 130 -35.86 -14.70 -44.17
C ILE A 130 -35.84 -13.19 -43.98
N SER A 131 -36.84 -12.56 -44.58
CA SER A 131 -37.34 -11.25 -44.19
C SER A 131 -38.23 -11.43 -42.97
N SER A 132 -38.09 -10.57 -41.97
CA SER A 132 -39.25 -10.01 -41.26
C SER A 132 -38.77 -8.88 -40.34
N GLU A 133 -39.17 -7.68 -40.73
CA GLU A 133 -39.45 -6.56 -39.83
C GLU A 133 -40.41 -7.03 -38.73
N ILE A 134 -40.27 -6.51 -37.51
CA ILE A 134 -41.39 -6.11 -36.65
C ILE A 134 -40.85 -5.06 -35.67
N SER A 135 -41.42 -3.87 -35.81
CA SER A 135 -41.43 -2.77 -34.87
C SER A 135 -42.21 -3.14 -33.61
N GLY A 136 -41.82 -2.60 -32.45
CA GLY A 136 -42.57 -2.85 -31.22
C GLY A 136 -42.04 -2.12 -30.00
N SER A 137 -42.44 -0.85 -29.88
CA SER A 137 -42.35 -0.05 -28.64
C SER A 137 -43.24 -0.66 -27.55
N GLY A 138 -42.74 -0.75 -26.31
CA GLY A 138 -43.52 -1.24 -25.17
C GLY A 138 -42.81 -1.11 -23.83
N ASN A 139 -43.10 -0.03 -23.11
CA ASN A 139 -42.70 0.20 -21.71
C ASN A 139 -43.40 -0.79 -20.77
N HIS A 140 -42.67 -1.63 -20.04
CA HIS A 140 -43.20 -2.28 -18.83
C HIS A 140 -42.17 -2.37 -17.70
N SER A 141 -42.51 -1.68 -16.61
CA SER A 141 -41.93 -1.74 -15.28
C SER A 141 -42.13 -3.11 -14.66
N LEU A 142 -41.06 -3.83 -14.31
CA LEU A 142 -41.11 -4.97 -13.39
C LEU A 142 -39.86 -5.06 -12.51
N LYS A 143 -40.13 -5.30 -11.22
CA LYS A 143 -39.24 -5.46 -10.07
C LYS A 143 -38.24 -6.61 -10.25
N PRO A 144 -37.04 -6.57 -9.63
CA PRO A 144 -36.17 -7.75 -9.60
C PRO A 144 -36.64 -8.73 -8.51
N ALA A 145 -37.23 -9.84 -8.98
CA ALA A 145 -37.42 -11.05 -8.19
C ALA A 145 -36.17 -11.93 -8.24
N ARG A 146 -35.86 -12.47 -7.07
CA ARG A 146 -34.72 -13.31 -6.69
C ARG A 146 -34.73 -14.64 -7.44
N SER A 147 -33.77 -14.90 -8.32
CA SER A 147 -33.58 -16.21 -8.95
C SER A 147 -32.34 -16.93 -8.39
N LYS A 148 -32.57 -18.18 -7.96
CA LYS A 148 -31.57 -19.16 -7.55
C LYS A 148 -30.97 -19.79 -8.80
N THR A 149 -29.67 -19.67 -9.00
CA THR A 149 -28.97 -20.36 -10.10
C THR A 149 -28.51 -21.73 -9.63
N LYS A 150 -29.22 -22.77 -10.10
CA LYS A 150 -28.81 -24.17 -10.10
C LYS A 150 -27.73 -24.31 -11.19
N MET A 151 -26.48 -24.60 -10.82
CA MET A 151 -25.44 -24.93 -11.79
C MET A 151 -25.41 -26.44 -12.01
N GLU A 152 -25.89 -26.85 -13.18
CA GLU A 152 -25.68 -28.17 -13.78
C GLU A 152 -24.33 -28.19 -14.52
N ASN A 153 -23.56 -29.25 -14.25
CA ASN A 153 -22.61 -29.96 -15.13
C ASN A 153 -21.85 -29.17 -16.21
N MET A 154 -20.59 -28.84 -15.93
CA MET A 154 -19.57 -28.62 -16.98
C MET A 154 -18.87 -29.94 -17.34
N PRO A 155 -18.64 -30.22 -18.64
CA PRO A 155 -17.83 -31.33 -19.10
C PRO A 155 -16.32 -31.04 -18.98
N LYS A 156 -15.55 -32.10 -18.70
CA LYS A 156 -14.09 -32.11 -18.57
C LYS A 156 -13.39 -31.71 -19.89
N PRO A 157 -12.33 -30.90 -19.86
CA PRO A 157 -11.46 -30.74 -21.03
C PRO A 157 -10.51 -31.92 -21.17
N GLY A 158 -10.45 -32.42 -22.41
CA GLY A 158 -9.67 -33.58 -22.82
C GLY A 158 -8.17 -33.33 -22.93
N THR A 159 -7.47 -34.44 -22.79
CA THR A 159 -6.04 -34.69 -23.02
C THR A 159 -5.57 -34.18 -24.38
N LEU A 160 -4.55 -33.33 -24.39
CA LEU A 160 -3.80 -32.97 -25.60
C LEU A 160 -2.68 -34.01 -25.87
N PRO A 161 -2.46 -34.41 -27.14
CA PRO A 161 -1.35 -35.28 -27.52
C PRO A 161 -0.01 -34.52 -27.55
N GLY A 162 1.06 -35.27 -27.29
CA GLY A 162 2.42 -34.80 -27.11
C GLY A 162 3.01 -34.03 -28.30
N ILE A 163 3.73 -32.97 -27.96
CA ILE A 163 4.61 -32.23 -28.85
C ILE A 163 6.01 -32.80 -28.64
N ASN A 164 6.58 -33.38 -29.70
CA ASN A 164 7.98 -33.79 -29.76
C ASN A 164 8.90 -32.56 -29.67
N PRO A 165 9.94 -32.57 -28.83
CA PRO A 165 10.96 -31.52 -28.84
C PRO A 165 11.91 -31.70 -30.03
N ASP A 166 11.94 -30.67 -30.86
CA ASP A 166 12.84 -30.46 -31.99
C ASP A 166 14.30 -30.22 -31.48
N PRO A 167 15.29 -31.05 -31.86
CA PRO A 167 16.67 -30.91 -31.43
C PRO A 167 17.43 -30.00 -32.41
N GLY A 168 17.26 -28.67 -32.30
CA GLY A 168 17.89 -27.78 -33.28
C GLY A 168 18.14 -26.32 -32.91
N SER A 169 17.72 -25.82 -31.74
CA SER A 169 17.86 -24.38 -31.46
C SER A 169 19.07 -24.05 -30.56
N LYS A 170 20.16 -23.62 -31.22
CA LYS A 170 21.29 -22.93 -30.58
C LYS A 170 20.84 -21.52 -30.17
N VAL A 171 20.33 -21.36 -28.95
CA VAL A 171 20.19 -20.05 -28.30
C VAL A 171 20.80 -20.13 -26.91
N ALA A 172 22.13 -20.15 -26.88
CA ALA A 172 22.92 -20.00 -25.68
C ALA A 172 23.48 -18.58 -25.66
N SER A 173 22.79 -17.67 -24.96
CA SER A 173 23.37 -16.48 -24.30
C SER A 173 22.27 -15.44 -24.03
N ASP A 174 21.52 -15.56 -22.94
CA ASP A 174 20.81 -14.39 -22.35
C ASP A 174 20.31 -14.65 -20.91
N LEU A 175 21.00 -15.55 -20.18
CA LEU A 175 20.67 -15.89 -18.80
C LEU A 175 21.68 -15.28 -17.79
N GLU A 176 22.11 -14.02 -18.00
CA GLU A 176 23.01 -13.32 -17.05
C GLU A 176 22.71 -11.81 -16.89
N ARG A 177 21.49 -11.34 -17.18
CA ARG A 177 21.17 -9.90 -17.10
C ARG A 177 20.13 -9.47 -16.07
N SER A 178 19.96 -10.26 -15.01
CA SER A 178 19.28 -9.84 -13.78
C SER A 178 20.26 -9.66 -12.62
N SER A 179 21.38 -8.94 -12.87
CA SER A 179 22.17 -8.37 -11.79
C SER A 179 21.34 -7.26 -11.15
N ALA A 180 20.66 -7.67 -10.07
CA ALA A 180 19.90 -6.82 -9.19
C ALA A 180 20.64 -5.49 -8.97
N MET A 181 19.94 -4.40 -9.25
CA MET A 181 20.35 -3.03 -8.97
C MET A 181 20.62 -2.91 -7.46
N THR A 182 21.83 -3.28 -7.04
CA THR A 182 22.26 -3.23 -5.65
C THR A 182 22.21 -1.78 -5.25
N ARG A 183 21.51 -1.49 -4.14
CA ARG A 183 21.48 -0.14 -3.59
C ARG A 183 22.93 0.24 -3.32
N LYS A 184 23.45 1.24 -4.05
CA LYS A 184 24.85 1.70 -3.95
C LYS A 184 25.20 1.87 -2.46
N GLY A 185 26.15 1.07 -1.96
CA GLY A 185 26.69 1.18 -0.60
C GLY A 185 26.44 0.03 0.40
N VAL A 186 25.79 -1.08 0.03
CA VAL A 186 25.67 -2.24 0.94
C VAL A 186 26.60 -3.38 0.50
N ILE A 187 27.65 -3.62 1.30
CA ILE A 187 28.58 -4.74 1.13
C ILE A 187 28.02 -5.96 1.87
N HIS A 188 27.93 -7.10 1.20
CA HIS A 188 27.52 -8.37 1.79
C HIS A 188 28.74 -9.29 1.89
N GLY A 189 28.96 -9.91 3.05
CA GLY A 189 29.99 -10.93 3.21
C GLY A 189 29.57 -12.25 2.54
N SER A 190 30.50 -12.91 1.86
CA SER A 190 30.28 -14.20 1.17
C SER A 190 30.88 -15.40 1.92
N LEU A 191 31.56 -15.17 3.05
CA LEU A 191 32.26 -16.22 3.77
C LEU A 191 31.28 -17.06 4.61
N THR A 192 31.32 -18.38 4.45
CA THR A 192 30.61 -19.31 5.36
C THR A 192 31.37 -19.37 6.68
N ALA A 193 30.70 -19.03 7.78
CA ALA A 193 31.32 -19.12 9.10
C ALA A 193 31.66 -20.57 9.44
N GLY A 194 32.89 -20.83 9.88
CA GLY A 194 33.30 -22.12 10.41
C GLY A 194 32.66 -22.40 11.78
N PRO A 195 32.66 -23.66 12.25
CA PRO A 195 31.95 -24.10 13.46
C PRO A 195 32.43 -23.43 14.77
N ASN A 196 33.59 -22.78 14.77
CA ASN A 196 34.20 -22.15 15.96
C ASN A 196 34.15 -20.61 15.94
N ILE A 197 33.38 -20.00 15.05
CA ILE A 197 33.31 -18.53 14.94
C ILE A 197 32.12 -18.02 15.76
N SER A 198 32.39 -17.23 16.80
CA SER A 198 31.36 -16.59 17.66
C SER A 198 30.53 -15.51 16.96
N PHE A 199 30.93 -15.16 15.74
CA PHE A 199 30.32 -14.14 14.91
C PHE A 199 29.74 -14.78 13.65
N ALA A 200 28.44 -15.02 13.68
CA ALA A 200 27.66 -15.50 12.54
C ALA A 200 26.66 -14.44 12.10
N SER A 201 26.28 -14.47 10.83
CA SER A 201 25.17 -13.65 10.34
C SER A 201 23.91 -13.99 11.13
N ALA A 202 23.14 -12.97 11.52
CA ALA A 202 21.85 -13.20 12.16
C ALA A 202 20.95 -14.02 11.22
N VAL A 203 20.34 -15.08 11.75
CA VAL A 203 19.36 -15.88 11.01
C VAL A 203 18.27 -14.95 10.48
N ARG A 204 18.02 -15.01 9.17
CA ARG A 204 17.04 -14.11 8.53
C ARG A 204 15.65 -14.52 8.96
N ARG A 205 15.02 -13.68 9.77
CA ARG A 205 13.64 -13.91 10.24
C ARG A 205 12.65 -13.09 9.44
N ALA A 206 11.55 -13.73 9.06
CA ALA A 206 10.37 -13.09 8.51
C ALA A 206 9.33 -12.90 9.62
N TRP A 207 8.53 -11.84 9.49
CA TRP A 207 7.48 -11.53 10.44
C TRP A 207 6.12 -11.57 9.76
N LEU A 208 5.18 -12.28 10.39
CA LEU A 208 3.81 -12.43 9.97
C LEU A 208 2.88 -11.78 10.98
N HIS A 209 1.83 -11.15 10.47
CA HIS A 209 0.70 -10.67 11.24
C HIS A 209 -0.41 -11.72 11.16
N VAL A 210 -0.69 -12.36 12.29
CA VAL A 210 -1.78 -13.34 12.43
C VAL A 210 -2.93 -12.67 13.17
N GLY A 211 -4.00 -12.33 12.45
CA GLY A 211 -5.16 -11.63 12.99
C GLY A 211 -6.43 -12.48 12.95
N LYS A 212 -7.51 -11.97 13.56
CA LYS A 212 -8.80 -12.68 13.74
C LYS A 212 -8.67 -13.96 14.57
N VAL A 213 -7.76 -13.96 15.54
CA VAL A 213 -7.63 -15.06 16.50
C VAL A 213 -8.65 -14.89 17.61
N SER A 214 -9.19 -15.99 18.13
CA SER A 214 -10.13 -16.02 19.25
C SER A 214 -9.59 -15.26 20.47
N LEU A 215 -10.50 -14.63 21.22
CA LEU A 215 -10.15 -13.99 22.48
C LEU A 215 -9.70 -15.05 23.49
N GLY A 216 -8.61 -14.78 24.22
CA GLY A 216 -8.07 -15.69 25.23
C GLY A 216 -7.05 -16.71 24.72
N THR A 217 -6.73 -16.70 23.41
CA THR A 217 -5.62 -17.51 22.90
C THR A 217 -4.29 -16.98 23.43
N GLU A 218 -3.50 -17.84 24.06
CA GLU A 218 -2.16 -17.49 24.54
C GLU A 218 -1.12 -17.62 23.43
N PRO A 219 -0.02 -16.84 23.47
CA PRO A 219 1.09 -16.96 22.52
C PRO A 219 1.65 -18.40 22.42
N LYS A 220 1.75 -19.08 23.57
CA LYS A 220 2.23 -20.47 23.68
C LYS A 220 1.39 -21.46 22.90
N THR A 221 0.07 -21.22 22.78
CA THR A 221 -0.83 -22.08 22.00
C THR A 221 -0.50 -22.01 20.51
N ILE A 222 -0.19 -20.81 20.02
CA ILE A 222 0.19 -20.59 18.61
C ILE A 222 1.58 -21.19 18.34
N GLU A 223 2.53 -21.00 19.26
CA GLU A 223 3.87 -21.60 19.17
C GLU A 223 3.79 -23.13 19.12
N LYS A 224 3.00 -23.75 20.00
CA LYS A 224 2.79 -25.20 20.02
C LYS A 224 2.18 -25.70 18.70
N TYR A 225 1.13 -25.03 18.22
CA TYR A 225 0.48 -25.38 16.96
C TYR A 225 1.47 -25.34 15.77
N LEU A 226 2.27 -24.29 15.68
CA LEU A 226 3.25 -24.16 14.59
C LEU A 226 4.41 -25.16 14.74
N GLY A 227 4.83 -25.47 15.96
CA GLY A 227 5.86 -26.48 16.24
C GLY A 227 5.43 -27.92 15.87
N GLU A 228 4.12 -28.23 15.95
CA GLU A 228 3.57 -29.51 15.51
C GLU A 228 3.57 -29.65 13.98
N ILE A 229 3.31 -28.56 13.25
CA ILE A 229 3.28 -28.56 11.78
C ILE A 229 4.70 -28.49 11.19
N PHE A 230 5.59 -27.73 11.83
CA PHE A 230 6.96 -27.49 11.37
C PHE A 230 7.97 -27.88 12.45
N PRO A 231 8.21 -29.19 12.64
CA PRO A 231 9.15 -29.67 13.65
C PRO A 231 10.57 -29.19 13.35
N GLY A 232 11.31 -28.80 14.39
CA GLY A 232 12.68 -28.31 14.29
C GLY A 232 12.82 -26.80 14.09
N ASN A 233 11.72 -26.09 13.78
CA ASN A 233 11.77 -24.65 13.52
C ASN A 233 11.43 -23.83 14.77
N THR A 234 12.11 -22.70 14.93
CA THR A 234 11.91 -21.82 16.08
C THR A 234 10.95 -20.67 15.75
N PHE A 235 9.84 -20.61 16.48
CA PHE A 235 8.85 -19.55 16.35
C PHE A 235 8.94 -18.57 17.52
N THR A 236 8.67 -17.30 17.26
CA THR A 236 8.55 -16.27 18.31
C THR A 236 7.20 -15.57 18.15
N VAL A 237 6.33 -15.68 19.15
CA VAL A 237 4.98 -15.11 19.08
C VAL A 237 4.81 -13.98 20.08
N GLU A 238 4.53 -12.78 19.57
CA GLU A 238 4.28 -11.59 20.38
C GLU A 238 2.82 -11.14 20.22
N PRO A 239 2.05 -10.95 21.30
CA PRO A 239 0.71 -10.37 21.22
C PRO A 239 0.81 -8.90 20.82
N LEU A 240 -0.01 -8.47 19.85
CA LEU A 240 -0.06 -7.07 19.43
C LEU A 240 -1.03 -6.29 20.33
N PRO A 241 -0.74 -4.99 20.60
CA PRO A 241 -1.62 -4.15 21.41
C PRO A 241 -3.02 -4.10 20.78
N ARG A 242 -4.01 -4.44 21.58
CA ARG A 242 -5.43 -4.53 21.18
C ARG A 242 -6.16 -3.26 21.64
N ARG A 243 -7.12 -2.81 20.82
CA ARG A 243 -8.14 -1.84 21.26
C ARG A 243 -9.17 -2.55 22.13
N GLU A 244 -9.63 -1.91 23.20
CA GLU A 244 -10.57 -2.50 24.17
C GLU A 244 -11.83 -3.08 23.52
N GLU A 245 -12.34 -2.44 22.46
CA GLU A 245 -13.55 -2.83 21.73
C GLU A 245 -13.35 -3.93 20.66
N ALA A 246 -12.13 -4.36 20.37
CA ALA A 246 -11.89 -5.26 19.24
C ALA A 246 -12.39 -6.68 19.54
N SER A 247 -13.20 -7.31 18.68
CA SER A 247 -13.75 -8.66 18.91
C SER A 247 -12.74 -9.81 18.78
N SER A 248 -11.51 -9.54 18.34
CA SER A 248 -10.49 -10.55 18.08
C SER A 248 -9.09 -10.09 18.49
N MET A 249 -8.19 -11.04 18.72
CA MET A 249 -6.77 -10.80 18.99
C MET A 249 -5.92 -10.88 17.72
N SER A 250 -4.77 -10.22 17.76
CA SER A 250 -3.76 -10.29 16.70
C SER A 250 -2.38 -10.53 17.31
N PHE A 251 -1.56 -11.29 16.60
CA PHE A 251 -0.23 -11.69 17.01
C PHE A 251 0.77 -11.36 15.90
N LYS A 252 1.99 -11.08 16.32
CA LYS A 252 3.16 -10.96 15.48
C LYS A 252 3.97 -12.24 15.65
N VAL A 253 4.10 -12.99 14.56
CA VAL A 253 4.78 -14.30 14.54
C VAL A 253 6.07 -14.16 13.75
N GLY A 254 7.20 -14.42 14.40
CA GLY A 254 8.53 -14.47 13.82
C GLY A 254 8.90 -15.91 13.46
N ALA A 255 9.31 -16.13 12.21
CA ALA A 255 9.68 -17.41 11.64
C ALA A 255 10.95 -17.27 10.80
N GLU A 256 11.63 -18.37 10.49
CA GLU A 256 12.76 -18.35 9.55
C GLU A 256 12.27 -18.03 8.12
N LEU A 257 13.12 -17.40 7.31
CA LEU A 257 12.72 -16.92 5.99
C LEU A 257 12.35 -18.06 5.03
N GLU A 258 12.96 -19.23 5.18
CA GLU A 258 12.78 -20.39 4.31
C GLU A 258 11.35 -20.96 4.39
N ILE A 259 10.78 -21.00 5.60
CA ILE A 259 9.41 -21.48 5.82
C ILE A 259 8.32 -20.44 5.56
N LEU A 260 8.70 -19.21 5.18
CA LEU A 260 7.74 -18.13 4.95
C LEU A 260 6.77 -18.46 3.82
N GLU A 261 7.25 -19.08 2.75
CA GLU A 261 6.40 -19.44 1.61
C GLU A 261 5.38 -20.50 1.98
N GLU A 262 5.77 -21.48 2.80
CA GLU A 262 4.87 -22.50 3.32
C GLU A 262 3.83 -21.87 4.24
N LEU A 263 4.25 -21.04 5.20
CA LEU A 263 3.35 -20.31 6.09
C LEU A 263 2.37 -19.37 5.36
N ASN A 264 2.62 -18.98 4.11
CA ASN A 264 1.65 -18.21 3.33
C ASN A 264 0.54 -19.06 2.70
N LYS A 265 0.65 -20.40 2.69
CA LYS A 265 -0.39 -21.28 2.15
C LYS A 265 -1.60 -21.29 3.12
N PRO A 266 -2.83 -21.09 2.61
CA PRO A 266 -4.02 -20.98 3.46
C PRO A 266 -4.36 -22.29 4.21
N ASN A 267 -3.93 -23.44 3.70
CA ASN A 267 -4.25 -24.75 4.26
C ASN A 267 -3.58 -25.04 5.61
N ILE A 268 -2.55 -24.29 5.97
CA ILE A 268 -1.83 -24.44 7.25
C ILE A 268 -2.55 -23.73 8.39
N TRP A 269 -3.46 -22.82 8.11
CA TRP A 269 -4.08 -21.98 9.13
C TRP A 269 -5.51 -22.46 9.46
N PRO A 270 -5.92 -22.39 10.73
CA PRO A 270 -7.30 -22.67 11.11
C PRO A 270 -8.28 -21.74 10.39
N LYS A 271 -9.48 -22.26 10.11
CA LYS A 271 -10.53 -21.50 9.41
C LYS A 271 -10.84 -20.19 10.14
N GLY A 272 -10.79 -19.08 9.39
CA GLY A 272 -11.12 -17.73 9.89
C GLY A 272 -9.92 -16.90 10.35
N VAL A 273 -8.76 -17.53 10.56
CA VAL A 273 -7.51 -16.82 10.85
C VAL A 273 -7.02 -16.10 9.59
N SER A 274 -6.58 -14.86 9.75
CA SER A 274 -6.02 -14.06 8.67
C SER A 274 -4.51 -13.92 8.84
N VAL A 275 -3.75 -14.24 7.79
CA VAL A 275 -2.29 -14.14 7.82
C VAL A 275 -1.82 -13.23 6.70
N ARG A 276 -0.89 -12.33 7.04
CA ARG A 276 -0.26 -11.40 6.09
C ARG A 276 1.15 -11.08 6.55
N ARG A 277 2.00 -10.62 5.63
CA ARG A 277 3.34 -10.14 5.99
C ARG A 277 3.25 -8.95 6.94
N PHE A 278 3.93 -9.04 8.08
CA PHE A 278 4.00 -7.95 9.05
C PHE A 278 4.86 -6.83 8.45
N ARG A 279 4.32 -5.60 8.45
CA ARG A 279 5.04 -4.41 8.02
C ARG A 279 5.43 -3.62 9.25
N PHE A 280 6.73 -3.43 9.45
CA PHE A 280 7.22 -2.50 10.44
C PHE A 280 6.80 -1.09 10.03
N PHE A 281 5.88 -0.51 10.79
CA PHE A 281 5.57 0.90 10.66
C PHE A 281 6.84 1.65 11.04
N ARG A 282 7.45 2.35 10.08
CA ARG A 282 8.54 3.27 10.37
C ARG A 282 7.96 4.33 11.29
N GLN A 283 8.42 4.37 12.54
CA GLN A 283 8.15 5.52 13.38
C GLN A 283 8.81 6.71 12.68
N SER A 284 8.00 7.61 12.14
CA SER A 284 8.50 8.86 11.59
C SER A 284 9.26 9.56 12.73
N PRO A 285 10.56 9.88 12.58
CA PRO A 285 11.38 10.43 13.66
C PRO A 285 10.97 11.84 14.14
N GLY A 286 9.74 12.28 13.89
CA GLY A 286 9.17 13.54 14.38
C GLY A 286 7.73 13.42 14.86
N SER A 287 7.28 12.21 15.21
CA SER A 287 5.92 11.97 15.78
C SER A 287 5.95 11.56 17.25
N SER A 288 6.97 12.00 17.99
CA SER A 288 6.88 12.13 19.44
C SER A 288 5.75 13.09 19.74
N LYS A 289 4.56 12.53 19.95
CA LYS A 289 3.49 13.24 20.64
C LYS A 289 4.09 13.65 21.99
N CYS A 290 4.26 14.95 22.20
CA CYS A 290 4.46 15.52 23.53
C CYS A 290 3.30 15.00 24.39
N GLY A 291 3.61 14.10 25.31
CA GLY A 291 2.76 13.75 26.44
C GLY A 291 3.01 14.75 27.56
#